data_AF-A0A929DW69-F1
#
_entry.id   AF-A0A929DW69-F1
#
_cell.length_a   1.000
_cell.length_b   1.000
_cell.length_c   1.000
_cell.angle_alpha   90.00
_cell.angle_beta   90.00
_cell.angle_gamma   90.00
#
_symmetry.space_group_name_H-M   'P 1'
#
loop_
_entity.id
_entity.type
_entity.pdbx_description
1 polymer ?
#
loop_
_entity_poly.entity_id
_entity_poly.type
_entity_poly.pdbx_seq_one_letter_code
_entity_poly.pdbx_strand_id
1 'polypeptide(L)'
;MKRLSDEDIVAGLRKRDNRVLQYIYKNSFTPVKQLILHNAGSETDAEDIFQEALIVIFKKLRAEPDFKLDSAFSTYIYSIARLLWLKHLRQIKKIEIDPLNRDMEERIEFEEPSPVEDKDLRMAIYQRTLLKIPEDCQKILQLTAQDLSSSEIAEQLG
;
A
#
# COMPACT_ATOMS: atom_id res chain seq x y z
N MET A 1 -9.59 -6.10 -15.02
CA MET A 1 -10.08 -6.97 -13.92
C MET A 1 -10.95 -6.10 -13.03
N LYS A 2 -12.13 -6.56 -12.60
CA LYS A 2 -13.04 -5.76 -11.77
C LYS A 2 -12.37 -5.48 -10.41
N ARG A 3 -12.41 -4.23 -9.92
CA ARG A 3 -11.93 -3.87 -8.58
C ARG A 3 -12.83 -4.58 -7.56
N LEU A 4 -12.24 -5.36 -6.66
CA LEU A 4 -12.95 -6.00 -5.54
C LEU A 4 -13.00 -5.02 -4.36
N SER A 5 -14.11 -5.02 -3.61
CA SER A 5 -14.16 -4.33 -2.32
C SER A 5 -13.41 -5.13 -1.25
N ASP A 6 -13.11 -4.50 -0.12
CA ASP A 6 -12.45 -5.18 1.00
C ASP A 6 -13.33 -6.30 1.58
N GLU A 7 -14.66 -6.12 1.59
CA GLU A 7 -15.62 -7.15 1.99
C GLU A 7 -15.60 -8.35 1.03
N ASP A 8 -15.54 -8.09 -0.29
CA ASP A 8 -15.44 -9.14 -1.30
C ASP A 8 -14.14 -9.94 -1.14
N ILE A 9 -13.03 -9.25 -0.83
CA ILE A 9 -11.73 -9.89 -0.58
C ILE A 9 -11.82 -10.81 0.64
N VAL A 10 -12.36 -10.32 1.75
CA VAL A 10 -12.51 -11.11 2.98
C VAL A 10 -13.44 -12.30 2.76
N ALA A 11 -14.58 -12.10 2.11
CA ALA A 11 -15.51 -13.18 1.79
C ALA A 11 -14.89 -14.23 0.86
N GLY A 12 -14.13 -13.79 -0.15
CA GLY A 12 -13.42 -14.67 -1.07
C GLY A 12 -12.32 -15.49 -0.40
N LEU A 13 -11.54 -14.87 0.50
CA LEU A 13 -10.54 -15.56 1.31
C LEU A 13 -11.16 -16.65 2.18
N ARG A 14 -12.30 -16.37 2.84
CA ARG A 14 -13.03 -17.40 3.62
C ARG A 14 -13.48 -18.58 2.75
N LYS A 15 -13.84 -18.32 1.50
CA LYS A 15 -14.25 -19.33 0.52
C LYS A 15 -13.09 -20.00 -0.22
N ARG A 16 -11.83 -19.60 0.05
CA ARG A 16 -10.63 -20.07 -0.67
C ARG A 16 -10.71 -19.84 -2.19
N ASP A 17 -11.27 -18.70 -2.60
CA ASP A 17 -11.39 -18.37 -4.01
C ASP A 17 -10.03 -17.98 -4.61
N ASN A 18 -9.51 -18.82 -5.52
CA ASN A 18 -8.26 -18.59 -6.23
C ASN A 18 -8.25 -17.28 -7.02
N ARG A 19 -9.40 -16.79 -7.50
CA ARG A 19 -9.49 -15.50 -8.22
C ARG A 19 -9.19 -14.33 -7.29
N VAL A 20 -9.63 -14.42 -6.04
CA VAL A 20 -9.36 -13.42 -5.00
C VAL A 20 -7.90 -13.47 -4.58
N LEU A 21 -7.30 -14.66 -4.42
CA LEU A 21 -5.86 -14.78 -4.16
C LEU A 21 -5.01 -14.15 -5.28
N GLN A 22 -5.34 -14.40 -6.54
CA GLN A 22 -4.66 -13.76 -7.67
C GLN A 22 -4.84 -12.24 -7.68
N TYR A 23 -6.03 -11.75 -7.33
CA TYR A 23 -6.27 -10.32 -7.19
C TYR A 23 -5.42 -9.72 -6.08
N ILE A 24 -5.38 -10.33 -4.88
CA ILE A 24 -4.59 -9.85 -3.75
C ILE A 24 -3.11 -9.78 -4.14
N TYR A 25 -2.56 -10.84 -4.74
CA TYR A 25 -1.16 -10.86 -5.17
C TYR A 25 -0.85 -9.70 -6.13
N LYS A 26 -1.66 -9.54 -7.20
CA LYS A 26 -1.45 -8.48 -8.19
C LYS A 26 -1.53 -7.06 -7.62
N ASN A 27 -2.34 -6.84 -6.57
CA ASN A 27 -2.60 -5.48 -6.05
C ASN A 27 -1.82 -5.16 -4.76
N SER A 28 -1.30 -6.16 -4.05
CA SER A 28 -0.69 -5.97 -2.72
C SER A 28 0.76 -6.45 -2.63
N PHE A 29 1.24 -7.27 -3.59
CA PHE A 29 2.60 -7.82 -3.52
C PHE A 29 3.67 -6.75 -3.71
N THR A 30 3.55 -5.87 -4.71
CA THR A 30 4.56 -4.84 -5.01
C THR A 30 4.92 -3.97 -3.79
N PRO A 31 3.95 -3.41 -3.04
CA PRO A 31 4.22 -2.72 -1.77
C PRO A 31 5.03 -3.53 -0.76
N VAL A 32 4.67 -4.80 -0.57
CA VAL A 32 5.38 -5.69 0.36
C VAL A 32 6.78 -5.98 -0.15
N LYS A 33 6.96 -6.25 -1.44
CA LYS A 33 8.27 -6.46 -2.04
C LYS A 33 9.19 -5.27 -1.82
N GLN A 34 8.69 -4.06 -2.06
CA GLN A 34 9.48 -2.84 -1.83
C GLN A 34 9.86 -2.72 -0.36
N LEU A 35 8.93 -2.92 0.58
CA LEU A 35 9.24 -2.93 2.02
C LEU A 35 10.41 -3.87 2.35
N ILE A 36 10.39 -5.11 1.85
CA ILE A 36 11.42 -6.10 2.16
C ILE A 36 12.77 -5.75 1.52
N LEU A 37 12.77 -5.35 0.24
CA LEU A 37 13.99 -4.97 -0.48
C LEU A 37 14.69 -3.76 0.16
N HIS A 38 13.93 -2.74 0.58
CA HIS A 38 14.51 -1.57 1.28
C HIS A 38 15.02 -1.90 2.68
N ASN A 39 14.63 -3.04 3.25
CA ASN A 39 14.96 -3.43 4.62
C ASN A 39 15.85 -4.68 4.67
N ALA A 40 16.85 -4.73 3.77
CA ALA A 40 17.89 -5.76 3.71
C ALA A 40 17.38 -7.19 3.44
N GLY A 41 16.26 -7.32 2.74
CA GLY A 41 15.75 -8.60 2.24
C GLY A 41 15.92 -8.76 0.73
N SER A 42 15.67 -9.96 0.24
CA SER A 42 15.66 -10.35 -1.17
C SER A 42 14.24 -10.43 -1.74
N GLU A 43 14.13 -10.63 -3.05
CA GLU A 43 12.83 -10.89 -3.68
C GLU A 43 12.22 -12.22 -3.19
N THR A 44 13.05 -13.24 -2.95
CA THR A 44 12.60 -14.51 -2.36
C THR A 44 12.07 -14.30 -0.94
N ASP A 45 12.74 -13.48 -0.12
CA ASP A 45 12.22 -13.15 1.21
C ASP A 45 10.87 -12.42 1.13
N ALA A 46 10.69 -11.57 0.12
CA ALA A 46 9.42 -10.89 -0.10
C ALA A 46 8.28 -11.85 -0.45
N GLU A 47 8.54 -12.83 -1.32
CA GLU A 47 7.58 -13.88 -1.64
C GLU A 47 7.21 -14.68 -0.39
N ASP A 48 8.20 -15.13 0.38
CA ASP A 48 8.00 -15.92 1.60
C ASP A 48 7.20 -15.14 2.65
N ILE A 49 7.58 -13.89 2.93
CA ILE A 49 6.87 -13.03 3.89
C ILE A 49 5.43 -12.74 3.43
N PHE A 50 5.22 -12.52 2.13
CA PHE A 50 3.87 -12.29 1.60
C PHE A 50 2.98 -13.52 1.75
N GLN A 51 3.51 -14.71 1.46
CA GLN A 51 2.78 -15.97 1.68
C GLN A 51 2.49 -16.19 3.17
N GLU A 52 3.46 -15.94 4.06
CA GLU A 52 3.25 -16.05 5.50
C GLU A 52 2.18 -15.07 5.99
N ALA A 53 2.19 -13.82 5.50
CA ALA A 53 1.17 -12.83 5.81
C ALA A 53 -0.24 -13.30 5.39
N LEU A 54 -0.38 -13.86 4.19
CA LEU A 54 -1.65 -14.46 3.74
C LEU A 54 -2.10 -15.63 4.62
N ILE A 55 -1.19 -16.48 5.06
CA ILE A 55 -1.49 -17.59 5.97
C ILE A 55 -1.98 -17.05 7.32
N VAL A 56 -1.34 -16.01 7.87
CA VAL A 56 -1.77 -15.35 9.11
C VAL A 56 -3.18 -14.77 8.97
N ILE A 57 -3.45 -14.06 7.88
CA ILE A 57 -4.78 -13.50 7.59
C ILE A 57 -5.81 -14.63 7.49
N PHE A 58 -5.52 -15.68 6.74
CA PHE A 58 -6.44 -16.81 6.56
C PHE A 58 -6.77 -17.51 7.89
N LYS A 59 -5.75 -17.72 8.75
CA LYS A 59 -5.95 -18.29 10.10
C LYS A 59 -6.83 -17.38 10.95
N LYS A 60 -6.61 -16.07 10.92
CA LYS A 60 -7.42 -15.09 11.67
C LYS A 60 -8.88 -15.09 11.21
N LEU A 61 -9.12 -15.04 9.89
CA LEU A 61 -10.46 -15.08 9.30
C LEU A 61 -11.23 -16.38 9.63
N ARG A 62 -10.52 -17.49 9.84
CA ARG A 62 -11.10 -18.76 10.26
C ARG A 62 -11.42 -18.80 11.76
N ALA A 63 -10.56 -18.21 12.59
CA ALA A 63 -10.74 -18.16 14.04
C ALA A 63 -11.81 -17.14 14.47
N GLU A 64 -11.99 -16.07 13.70
CA GLU A 64 -12.88 -14.95 14.00
C GLU A 64 -13.95 -14.79 12.90
N PRO A 65 -15.12 -15.45 13.03
CA PRO A 65 -16.21 -15.36 12.05
C PRO A 65 -16.70 -13.94 11.82
N ASP A 66 -16.73 -13.14 12.88
CA ASP A 66 -17.21 -11.75 12.87
C ASP A 66 -16.10 -10.73 12.59
N PHE A 67 -14.91 -11.18 12.19
CA PHE A 67 -13.81 -10.27 11.83
C PHE A 67 -14.24 -9.28 10.76
N LYS A 68 -13.98 -8.00 11.04
CA LYS A 68 -14.14 -6.87 10.13
C LYS A 68 -12.80 -6.15 10.00
N LEU A 69 -12.57 -5.58 8.82
CA LEU A 69 -11.42 -4.74 8.57
C LEU A 69 -11.69 -3.32 9.07
N ASP A 70 -10.76 -2.77 9.85
CA ASP A 70 -10.78 -1.37 10.29
C ASP A 70 -9.98 -0.45 9.33
N SER A 71 -9.35 -1.03 8.31
CA SER A 71 -8.54 -0.34 7.30
C SER A 71 -8.65 -1.06 5.95
N ALA A 72 -8.18 -0.44 4.87
CA ALA A 72 -8.13 -1.10 3.57
C ALA A 72 -7.34 -2.42 3.65
N PHE A 73 -7.76 -3.45 2.90
CA PHE A 73 -7.10 -4.75 2.95
C PHE A 73 -5.60 -4.66 2.61
N SER A 74 -5.23 -3.79 1.66
CA SER A 74 -3.84 -3.52 1.29
C SER A 74 -3.00 -2.99 2.46
N THR A 75 -3.56 -2.10 3.28
CA THR A 75 -2.90 -1.58 4.49
C THR A 75 -2.75 -2.68 5.53
N TYR A 76 -3.78 -3.52 5.68
CA TYR A 76 -3.78 -4.62 6.64
C TYR A 76 -2.72 -5.68 6.33
N ILE A 77 -2.66 -6.17 5.09
CA ILE A 77 -1.64 -7.16 4.69
C ILE A 77 -0.22 -6.59 4.74
N TYR A 78 -0.04 -5.31 4.36
CA TYR A 78 1.25 -4.64 4.46
C TYR A 78 1.72 -4.58 5.92
N SER A 79 0.82 -4.22 6.85
CA SER A 79 1.13 -4.14 8.28
C SER A 79 1.57 -5.50 8.84
N ILE A 80 0.88 -6.58 8.45
CA ILE A 80 1.27 -7.94 8.83
C ILE A 80 2.64 -8.30 8.25
N ALA A 81 2.88 -8.04 6.97
CA ALA A 81 4.17 -8.31 6.33
C ALA A 81 5.32 -7.56 7.02
N ARG A 82 5.12 -6.28 7.39
CA ARG A 82 6.08 -5.50 8.17
C ARG A 82 6.41 -6.11 9.52
N LEU A 83 5.39 -6.55 10.26
CA LEU A 83 5.59 -7.20 11.56
C LEU A 83 6.32 -8.55 11.43
N LEU A 84 6.00 -9.33 10.40
CA LEU A 84 6.67 -10.59 10.11
C LEU A 84 8.15 -10.35 9.73
N TRP A 85 8.42 -9.36 8.89
CA TRP A 85 9.79 -9.02 8.50
C TRP A 85 10.62 -8.54 9.69
N LEU A 86 10.06 -7.65 10.53
CA LEU A 86 10.71 -7.23 11.77
C LEU A 86 11.04 -8.41 12.67
N LYS A 87 10.14 -9.39 12.78
CA LYS A 87 10.38 -10.63 13.54
C LYS A 87 11.50 -11.45 12.91
N HIS A 88 11.52 -11.57 11.59
CA HIS A 88 12.55 -12.28 10.85
C HIS A 88 13.95 -11.64 11.06
N LEU A 89 14.04 -10.32 10.92
CA LEU A 89 15.28 -9.57 11.17
C LEU A 89 15.80 -9.75 12.60
N ARG A 90 14.92 -9.78 13.60
CA ARG A 90 15.29 -10.07 15.00
C ARG A 90 15.90 -11.47 15.16
N GLN A 91 15.37 -12.46 14.44
CA GLN A 91 15.87 -13.84 14.49
C GLN A 91 17.23 -13.99 13.81
N ILE A 92 17.43 -13.34 12.66
CA ILE A 92 18.73 -13.34 11.97
C ILE A 92 19.81 -12.68 12.82
N LYS A 93 19.49 -11.54 13.44
CA LYS A 93 20.51 -10.72 14.12
C LYS A 93 21.03 -11.28 15.43
N LYS A 94 20.38 -12.28 16.07
CA LYS A 94 20.85 -13.00 17.29
C LYS A 94 21.73 -12.18 18.26
N ILE A 95 21.40 -10.92 18.50
CA ILE A 95 22.02 -10.04 19.48
C ILE A 95 20.92 -9.72 20.47
N GLU A 96 21.18 -9.90 21.75
CA GLU A 96 20.31 -9.49 22.85
C GLU A 96 19.93 -8.03 22.64
N ILE A 97 18.66 -7.80 22.31
CA ILE A 97 18.10 -6.46 22.31
C ILE A 97 17.24 -6.37 23.56
N ASP A 98 17.71 -5.55 24.50
CA ASP A 98 16.98 -5.07 25.66
C ASP A 98 15.51 -4.79 25.27
N PRO A 99 14.51 -5.29 26.03
CA PRO A 99 13.09 -5.08 25.76
C PRO A 99 12.65 -3.60 25.64
N LEU A 100 13.55 -2.63 25.86
CA LEU A 100 13.31 -1.20 25.65
C LEU A 100 13.63 -0.61 24.26
N ASN A 101 14.24 -1.34 23.31
CA ASN A 101 14.53 -0.76 21.98
C ASN A 101 13.30 -0.66 21.07
N ARG A 102 12.44 0.31 21.38
CA ARG A 102 11.34 0.81 20.56
C ARG A 102 11.83 1.43 19.23
N ASP A 103 13.12 1.80 19.16
CA ASP A 103 13.74 2.49 18.03
C ASP A 103 13.76 1.67 16.72
N MET A 104 13.69 0.34 16.78
CA MET A 104 13.61 -0.47 15.55
C MET A 104 12.24 -0.36 14.87
N GLU A 105 11.17 -0.12 15.64
CA GLU A 105 9.84 0.15 15.08
C GLU A 105 9.77 1.53 14.43
N GLU A 106 10.55 2.50 14.90
CA GLU A 106 10.65 3.85 14.32
C GLU A 106 11.47 3.91 13.03
N ARG A 107 12.47 3.01 12.86
CA ARG A 107 13.34 3.01 11.66
C ARG A 107 12.70 2.49 10.38
N ILE A 108 11.64 1.69 10.48
CA ILE A 108 10.85 1.33 9.30
C ILE A 108 9.80 2.40 9.15
N GLU A 109 10.16 3.51 8.54
CA GLU A 109 9.19 4.52 8.10
C GLU A 109 8.10 3.81 7.30
N PHE A 110 6.85 4.02 7.71
CA PHE A 110 5.71 3.72 6.87
C PHE A 110 5.73 4.76 5.74
N GLU A 111 6.54 4.52 4.71
CA GLU A 111 6.25 5.13 3.42
C GLU A 111 4.92 4.53 2.99
N GLU A 112 3.88 5.36 2.88
CA GLU A 112 2.66 4.98 2.18
C GLU A 112 3.10 4.32 0.87
N PRO A 113 2.68 3.07 0.61
CA PRO A 113 3.09 2.40 -0.59
C PRO A 113 2.58 3.22 -1.78
N SER A 114 3.51 3.92 -2.44
CA SER A 114 3.24 4.62 -3.68
C SER A 114 2.54 3.63 -4.60
N PRO A 115 1.35 3.94 -5.14
CA PRO A 115 0.67 3.05 -6.07
C PRO A 115 1.56 2.89 -7.32
N VAL A 116 2.34 1.81 -7.35
CA VAL A 116 3.14 1.22 -8.44
C VAL A 116 3.68 2.16 -9.53
N GLU A 117 4.99 2.42 -9.40
CA GLU A 117 6.11 2.26 -10.35
C GLU A 117 6.22 3.05 -11.67
N ASP A 118 5.27 3.89 -12.08
CA ASP A 118 5.52 4.75 -13.25
C ASP A 118 4.94 6.15 -13.07
N LYS A 119 5.70 6.99 -12.35
CA LYS A 119 5.42 8.43 -12.25
C LYS A 119 5.25 9.05 -13.63
N ASP A 120 5.99 8.56 -14.63
CA ASP A 120 5.95 9.08 -16.00
C ASP A 120 4.65 8.68 -16.69
N LEU A 121 4.17 7.44 -16.52
CA LEU A 121 2.86 7.02 -17.04
C LEU A 121 1.71 7.78 -16.38
N ARG A 122 1.76 7.98 -15.05
CA ARG A 122 0.75 8.78 -14.34
C ARG A 122 0.76 10.23 -14.81
N MET A 123 1.94 10.83 -14.94
CA MET A 123 2.10 12.19 -15.45
C MET A 123 1.61 12.30 -16.89
N ALA A 124 1.90 11.32 -17.74
CA ALA A 124 1.44 11.29 -19.12
C ALA A 124 -0.09 11.20 -19.24
N ILE A 125 -0.73 10.36 -18.40
CA ILE A 125 -2.20 10.27 -18.34
C ILE A 125 -2.80 11.58 -17.81
N TYR A 126 -2.18 12.16 -16.77
CA TYR A 126 -2.59 13.44 -16.20
C TYR A 126 -2.54 14.55 -17.26
N GLN A 127 -1.40 14.75 -17.91
CA GLN A 127 -1.21 15.75 -18.96
C GLN A 127 -2.18 15.56 -20.12
N ARG A 128 -2.35 14.31 -20.60
CA ARG A 128 -3.29 13.99 -21.68
C ARG A 128 -4.74 14.31 -21.31
N THR A 129 -5.10 14.14 -20.04
CA THR A 129 -6.47 14.39 -19.58
C THR A 129 -6.70 15.88 -19.34
N LEU A 130 -5.69 16.59 -18.83
CA LEU A 130 -5.72 18.04 -18.63
C LEU A 130 -5.96 18.78 -19.95
N LEU A 131 -5.31 18.35 -21.04
CA LEU A 131 -5.49 18.91 -22.39
C LEU A 131 -6.92 18.78 -22.97
N LYS A 132 -7.79 17.94 -22.39
CA LYS A 132 -9.18 17.79 -22.82
C LYS A 132 -10.13 18.78 -22.16
N ILE A 133 -9.64 19.53 -21.17
CA ILE A 133 -10.41 20.51 -20.40
C ILE A 133 -10.24 21.89 -21.09
N PRO A 134 -11.23 22.80 -21.06
CA PRO A 134 -11.06 24.17 -21.56
C PRO A 134 -9.88 24.89 -20.90
N GLU A 135 -9.19 25.77 -21.64
CA GLU A 135 -7.96 26.44 -21.19
C GLU A 135 -8.13 27.18 -19.84
N ASP A 136 -9.26 27.86 -19.63
CA ASP A 136 -9.54 28.57 -18.39
C ASP A 136 -9.58 27.62 -17.18
N CYS A 137 -10.23 26.47 -17.34
CA CYS A 137 -10.32 25.45 -16.31
C CYS A 137 -8.97 24.75 -16.08
N GLN A 138 -8.15 24.57 -17.12
CA GLN A 138 -6.78 24.06 -16.96
C GLN A 138 -5.93 25.02 -16.13
N LYS A 139 -6.04 26.32 -16.41
CA LYS A 139 -5.28 27.37 -15.73
C LYS A 139 -5.67 27.46 -14.25
N ILE A 140 -6.97 27.38 -13.93
CA ILE A 140 -7.45 27.28 -12.54
C ILE A 140 -6.83 26.07 -11.84
N LEU A 141 -6.90 24.87 -12.44
CA LEU A 141 -6.36 23.65 -11.84
C LEU A 141 -4.85 23.74 -11.58
N GLN A 142 -4.08 24.34 -12.50
CA GLN A 142 -2.65 24.55 -12.34
C GLN A 142 -2.32 25.54 -11.20
N LEU A 143 -3.09 26.61 -11.07
CA LEU A 143 -2.89 27.59 -10.01
C LEU A 143 -3.29 27.01 -8.63
N THR A 144 -4.36 26.23 -8.55
CA THR A 144 -4.71 25.51 -7.32
C THR A 144 -3.65 24.50 -6.90
N ALA A 145 -2.96 23.86 -7.86
CA ALA A 145 -1.87 22.94 -7.57
C ALA A 145 -0.59 23.63 -7.08
N GLN A 146 -0.53 24.96 -7.16
CA GLN A 146 0.54 25.80 -6.61
C GLN A 146 0.15 26.42 -5.25
N ASP A 147 -0.90 25.87 -4.59
CA ASP A 147 -1.44 26.33 -3.31
C ASP A 147 -1.94 27.80 -3.30
N LEU A 148 -2.26 28.36 -4.47
CA LEU A 148 -2.91 29.67 -4.57
C LEU A 148 -4.36 29.59 -4.08
N SER A 149 -4.76 30.58 -3.29
CA SER A 149 -6.13 30.70 -2.81
C SER A 149 -7.09 31.08 -3.93
N SER A 150 -8.36 30.72 -3.78
CA SER A 150 -9.41 31.06 -4.75
C SER A 150 -9.53 32.57 -5.02
N SER A 151 -9.12 33.42 -4.07
CA SER A 151 -9.10 34.87 -4.21
C SER A 151 -7.96 35.35 -5.12
N GLU A 152 -6.76 34.78 -4.96
CA GLU A 152 -5.57 35.11 -5.77
C GLU A 152 -5.73 34.61 -7.22
N ILE A 153 -6.37 33.44 -7.38
CA ILE A 153 -6.69 32.86 -8.69
C ILE A 153 -7.66 33.77 -9.46
N ALA A 154 -8.67 34.33 -8.79
CA ALA A 154 -9.62 35.25 -9.41
C ALA A 154 -8.94 36.54 -9.87
N GLU A 155 -8.03 37.11 -9.06
CA GLU A 155 -7.29 38.32 -9.39
C GLU A 155 -6.33 38.12 -10.59
N GLN A 156 -5.77 36.92 -10.75
CA GLN A 156 -4.90 36.57 -11.89
C GLN A 156 -5.64 36.23 -13.18
N LEU A 157 -6.92 35.83 -13.10
CA LEU A 157 -7.72 35.44 -14.27
C LEU A 157 -8.62 36.57 -14.78
N GLY A 158 -8.84 37.63 -13.98
CA GLY A 158 -9.62 38.81 -14.35
C GLY A 158 -11.05 38.76 -13.85
#